data_AF-A0A3D1PKQ6-F1
#
_entry.id   AF-A0A3D1PKQ6-F1
#
_cell.length_a   1.000
_cell.length_b   1.000
_cell.length_c   1.000
_cell.angle_alpha   90.00
_cell.angle_beta   90.00
_cell.angle_gamma   90.00
#
_symmetry.space_group_name_H-M   'P 1'
#
loop_
_entity.id
_entity.type
_entity.pdbx_description
1 polymer ?
#
loop_
_entity_poly.entity_id
_entity_poly.type
_entity_poly.pdbx_seq_one_letter_code
_entity_poly.pdbx_strand_id
1 'polypeptide(L)'
;MLNHTKKIKEIYEVIQKMIFYMIPEKWDKLYLYSSVIDMPEGKKTGELYFYYIPKGILRKKPVNVYEIPSKFNIDEEEYLKLVKALYQKIQQLREEFRKSETGGIWSNITITIENLKFKVEYNYEDLKNHYFNSYERHIIWRYKYLGVGPEQVGKKDKDILNRYLLGAKTLSRQENYEAGIYIKDIENVVAYNTTKEYEENEKKEYATEKDTKRNQILLSEDEIRKMNEKKGRK
;
A
#
# COMPACT_ATOMS: atom_id res chain seq x y z
N MET A 1 -20.23 -0.34 12.02
CA MET A 1 -18.78 -0.57 12.08
C MET A 1 -18.44 -1.58 11.00
N LEU A 2 -17.40 -1.34 10.21
CA LEU A 2 -17.00 -2.20 9.10
C LEU A 2 -16.83 -3.65 9.57
N ASN A 3 -17.48 -4.58 8.85
CA ASN A 3 -17.37 -6.00 9.18
C ASN A 3 -16.10 -6.62 8.55
N HIS A 4 -15.05 -6.76 9.36
CA HIS A 4 -13.79 -7.37 8.94
C HIS A 4 -13.85 -8.91 8.92
N THR A 5 -14.55 -9.45 7.92
CA THR A 5 -14.70 -10.89 7.71
C THR A 5 -13.34 -11.60 7.50
N LYS A 6 -13.32 -12.94 7.61
CA LYS A 6 -12.11 -13.73 7.30
C LYS A 6 -11.53 -13.41 5.92
N LYS A 7 -12.40 -13.24 4.91
CA LYS A 7 -11.98 -12.92 3.54
C LYS A 7 -11.34 -11.54 3.43
N ILE A 8 -11.85 -10.55 4.16
CA ILE A 8 -11.26 -9.21 4.26
C ILE A 8 -9.85 -9.29 4.87
N LYS A 9 -9.69 -10.06 5.95
CA LYS A 9 -8.38 -10.27 6.59
C LYS A 9 -7.37 -10.93 5.65
N GLU A 10 -7.80 -11.95 4.90
CA GLU A 10 -6.96 -12.59 3.88
C GLU A 10 -6.57 -11.60 2.75
N ILE A 11 -7.43 -10.64 2.39
CA ILE A 11 -7.08 -9.59 1.43
C ILE A 11 -6.04 -8.63 2.02
N TYR A 12 -6.13 -8.27 3.31
CA TYR A 12 -5.09 -7.47 3.96
C TYR A 12 -3.73 -8.16 3.94
N GLU A 13 -3.68 -9.46 4.20
CA GLU A 13 -2.43 -10.23 4.14
C GLU A 13 -1.82 -10.19 2.74
N VAL A 14 -2.64 -10.29 1.69
CA VAL A 14 -2.17 -10.17 0.30
C VAL A 14 -1.65 -8.77 0.02
N ILE A 15 -2.37 -7.72 0.43
CA ILE A 15 -1.93 -6.32 0.28
C ILE A 15 -0.58 -6.10 0.98
N GLN A 16 -0.42 -6.59 2.21
CA GLN A 16 0.84 -6.50 2.96
C GLN A 16 1.99 -7.18 2.22
N LYS A 17 1.79 -8.40 1.71
CA LYS A 17 2.80 -9.14 0.94
C LYS A 17 3.18 -8.40 -0.34
N MET A 18 2.20 -7.91 -1.09
CA MET A 18 2.45 -7.14 -2.32
C MET A 18 3.31 -5.90 -2.03
N ILE A 19 2.96 -5.13 -1.00
CA ILE A 19 3.74 -3.96 -0.57
C ILE A 19 5.17 -4.34 -0.20
N PHE A 20 5.35 -5.42 0.55
CA PHE A 20 6.66 -5.90 0.96
C PHE A 20 7.55 -6.26 -0.24
N TYR A 21 7.01 -6.98 -1.23
CA TYR A 21 7.74 -7.36 -2.45
C TYR A 21 8.02 -6.19 -3.39
N MET A 22 7.20 -5.13 -3.37
CA MET A 22 7.35 -3.96 -4.23
C MET A 22 8.49 -3.02 -3.80
N ILE A 23 9.06 -3.18 -2.61
CA ILE A 23 10.09 -2.28 -2.08
C ILE A 23 11.42 -3.05 -1.97
N PRO A 24 12.39 -2.80 -2.85
CA PRO A 24 13.64 -3.58 -2.95
C PRO A 24 14.71 -3.15 -1.92
N GLU A 25 14.29 -2.64 -0.76
CA GLU A 25 15.18 -2.34 0.36
C GLU A 25 14.46 -2.46 1.71
N LYS A 26 15.20 -2.49 2.82
CA LYS A 26 14.60 -2.46 4.16
C LYS A 26 14.00 -1.08 4.43
N TRP A 27 12.83 -1.05 5.07
CA TRP A 27 12.12 0.18 5.42
C TRP A 27 11.53 0.09 6.84
N ASP A 28 11.37 1.25 7.49
CA ASP A 28 10.87 1.34 8.87
C ASP A 28 9.38 1.68 8.92
N LYS A 29 8.91 2.50 7.98
CA LYS A 29 7.50 2.91 7.90
C LYS A 29 7.00 2.94 6.46
N LEU A 30 5.72 2.71 6.29
CA LEU A 30 5.02 2.89 5.02
C LEU A 30 3.66 3.53 5.24
N TYR A 31 3.33 4.45 4.33
CA TYR A 31 2.05 5.13 4.27
C TYR A 31 1.53 4.99 2.84
N LEU A 32 0.39 4.31 2.67
CA LEU A 32 -0.28 4.15 1.39
C LEU A 32 -1.62 4.86 1.42
N TYR A 33 -1.91 5.63 0.38
CA TYR A 33 -3.23 6.16 0.10
C TYR A 33 -3.84 5.42 -1.08
N SER A 34 -5.13 5.13 -1.01
CA SER A 34 -5.89 4.77 -2.21
C SER A 34 -7.31 5.27 -2.14
N SER A 35 -7.83 5.76 -3.26
CA SER A 35 -9.22 6.12 -3.46
C SER A 35 -9.87 5.21 -4.50
N VAL A 36 -11.16 4.91 -4.33
CA VAL A 36 -11.96 4.19 -5.32
C VAL A 36 -13.30 4.92 -5.47
N ILE A 37 -13.54 5.41 -6.67
CA ILE A 37 -14.70 6.21 -7.03
C ILE A 37 -15.49 5.45 -8.10
N ASP A 38 -16.75 5.14 -7.79
CA ASP A 38 -17.66 4.51 -8.75
C ASP A 38 -18.07 5.54 -9.82
N MET A 39 -17.95 5.16 -11.08
CA MET A 39 -18.32 5.95 -12.26
C MET A 39 -19.55 5.32 -12.94
N PRO A 40 -20.22 6.04 -13.85
CA PRO A 40 -21.29 5.46 -14.66
C PRO A 40 -20.83 4.16 -15.36
N GLU A 41 -21.80 3.31 -15.70
CA GLU A 41 -21.56 2.04 -16.42
C GLU A 41 -20.67 1.03 -15.67
N GLY A 42 -20.59 1.13 -14.34
CA GLY A 42 -19.80 0.22 -13.50
C GLY A 42 -18.28 0.43 -13.59
N LYS A 43 -17.82 1.47 -14.29
CA LYS A 43 -16.42 1.86 -14.32
C LYS A 43 -15.97 2.33 -12.94
N LYS A 44 -14.70 2.14 -12.61
CA LYS A 44 -14.09 2.62 -11.37
C LYS A 44 -12.88 3.46 -11.70
N THR A 45 -12.78 4.62 -11.09
CA THR A 45 -11.59 5.48 -11.12
C THR A 45 -11.07 5.69 -9.71
N GLY A 46 -9.92 6.31 -9.57
CA GLY A 46 -9.30 6.56 -8.28
C GLY A 46 -7.79 6.59 -8.40
N GLU A 47 -7.14 6.58 -7.24
CA GLU A 47 -5.71 6.78 -7.13
C GLU A 47 -5.12 5.74 -6.20
N LEU A 48 -3.84 5.44 -6.41
CA LEU A 48 -3.02 4.71 -5.47
C LEU A 48 -1.63 5.31 -5.49
N TYR A 49 -1.12 5.66 -4.33
CA TYR A 49 0.29 5.97 -4.15
C TYR A 49 0.70 5.59 -2.75
N PHE A 50 1.98 5.28 -2.56
CA PHE A 50 2.54 5.11 -1.24
C PHE A 50 3.90 5.76 -1.13
N TYR A 51 4.28 6.02 0.12
CA TYR A 51 5.61 6.44 0.50
C TYR A 51 6.14 5.50 1.56
N TYR A 52 7.40 5.13 1.45
CA TYR A 52 8.10 4.40 2.50
C TYR A 52 9.27 5.23 3.04
N ILE A 53 9.59 4.99 4.30
CA ILE A 53 10.76 5.54 4.98
C ILE A 53 11.82 4.46 4.98
N PRO A 54 12.88 4.56 4.15
CA PRO A 54 13.90 3.53 4.11
C PRO A 54 14.65 3.44 5.45
N LYS A 55 15.08 2.23 5.80
CA LYS A 55 15.80 1.98 7.05
C LYS A 55 17.19 2.62 6.99
N GLY A 56 17.62 3.24 8.08
CA GLY A 56 18.94 3.88 8.16
C GLY A 56 19.20 4.64 9.45
N ILE A 57 20.46 5.01 9.68
CA ILE A 57 20.93 5.71 10.89
C ILE A 57 20.45 7.18 10.91
N LEU A 58 20.30 7.79 9.72
CA LEU A 58 19.80 9.15 9.54
C LEU A 58 18.33 9.12 9.12
N ARG A 59 17.54 10.12 9.54
CA ARG A 59 16.16 10.32 9.03
C ARG A 59 16.20 10.48 7.51
N LYS A 60 15.83 9.42 6.79
CA LYS A 60 15.74 9.43 5.33
C LYS A 60 14.47 10.12 4.88
N LYS A 61 14.56 10.83 3.76
CA LYS A 61 13.38 11.40 3.08
C LYS A 61 12.43 10.26 2.68
N PRO A 62 11.11 10.45 2.79
CA PRO A 62 10.14 9.51 2.24
C PRO A 62 10.38 9.31 0.74
N VAL A 63 10.30 8.07 0.27
CA VAL A 63 10.44 7.70 -1.15
C VAL A 63 9.07 7.32 -1.69
N ASN A 64 8.63 7.99 -2.76
CA ASN A 64 7.39 7.70 -3.44
C ASN A 64 7.49 6.37 -4.23
N VAL A 65 6.40 5.63 -4.33
CA VAL A 65 6.27 4.41 -5.14
C VAL A 65 6.80 4.57 -6.58
N TYR A 66 6.56 5.72 -7.22
CA TYR A 66 6.98 5.99 -8.59
C TYR A 66 8.47 6.34 -8.73
N GLU A 67 9.18 6.57 -7.61
CA GLU A 67 10.64 6.76 -7.61
C GLU A 67 11.41 5.43 -7.53
N ILE A 68 10.73 4.32 -7.20
CA ILE A 68 11.38 3.01 -7.02
C ILE A 68 12.04 2.51 -8.33
N PRO A 69 11.39 2.56 -9.51
CA PRO A 69 12.01 2.06 -10.74
C PRO A 69 13.36 2.70 -11.03
N SER A 70 13.42 4.03 -11.00
CA SER A 70 14.65 4.77 -11.28
C SER A 70 15.71 4.57 -10.19
N LYS A 71 15.32 4.54 -8.92
CA LYS A 71 16.26 4.38 -7.79
C LYS A 71 16.96 3.01 -7.77
N PHE A 72 16.31 1.98 -8.29
CA PHE A 72 16.81 0.60 -8.24
C PHE A 72 17.10 -0.01 -9.62
N ASN A 73 17.00 0.79 -10.69
CA ASN A 73 17.18 0.33 -12.07
C ASN A 73 16.28 -0.87 -12.40
N ILE A 74 14.99 -0.73 -12.06
CA ILE A 74 13.92 -1.68 -12.37
C ILE A 74 13.16 -1.13 -13.57
N ASP A 75 12.71 -2.03 -14.45
CA ASP A 75 11.85 -1.66 -15.57
C ASP A 75 10.55 -1.00 -15.08
N GLU A 76 10.29 0.22 -15.58
CA GLU A 76 9.16 1.04 -15.13
C GLU A 76 7.82 0.41 -15.52
N GLU A 77 7.70 -0.17 -16.72
CA GLU A 77 6.46 -0.76 -17.20
C GLU A 77 6.08 -2.00 -16.38
N GLU A 78 7.03 -2.91 -16.13
CA GLU A 78 6.84 -4.07 -15.27
C GLU A 78 6.50 -3.67 -13.83
N TYR A 79 7.16 -2.63 -13.30
CA TYR A 79 6.84 -2.12 -11.97
C TYR A 79 5.43 -1.53 -11.90
N LEU A 80 5.00 -0.79 -12.92
CA LEU A 80 3.65 -0.24 -12.99
C LEU A 80 2.57 -1.33 -13.07
N LYS A 81 2.87 -2.51 -13.63
CA LYS A 81 1.96 -3.68 -13.55
C LYS A 81 1.74 -4.10 -12.09
N LEU A 82 2.77 -4.07 -11.23
CA LEU A 82 2.65 -4.36 -9.80
C LEU A 82 1.78 -3.33 -9.08
N VAL A 83 1.99 -2.04 -9.37
CA VAL A 83 1.18 -0.94 -8.82
C VAL A 83 -0.29 -1.11 -9.22
N LYS A 84 -0.57 -1.45 -10.48
CA LYS A 84 -1.92 -1.75 -10.98
C LYS A 84 -2.53 -2.96 -10.27
N ALA A 85 -1.78 -4.03 -10.08
CA ALA A 85 -2.25 -5.22 -9.37
C ALA A 85 -2.59 -4.89 -7.89
N LEU A 86 -1.78 -4.07 -7.23
CA LEU A 86 -2.04 -3.62 -5.86
C LEU A 86 -3.34 -2.80 -5.79
N TYR A 87 -3.54 -1.89 -6.75
CA TYR A 87 -4.78 -1.11 -6.82
C TYR A 87 -6.01 -2.00 -7.07
N GLN A 88 -5.91 -2.97 -7.98
CA GLN A 88 -6.97 -3.97 -8.20
C GLN A 88 -7.29 -4.75 -6.91
N LYS A 89 -6.28 -5.06 -6.09
CA LYS A 89 -6.50 -5.72 -4.79
C LYS A 89 -7.28 -4.84 -3.81
N ILE A 90 -7.02 -3.52 -3.80
CA ILE A 90 -7.80 -2.55 -3.01
C ILE A 90 -9.23 -2.41 -3.54
N GLN A 91 -9.44 -2.45 -4.86
CA GLN A 91 -10.78 -2.49 -5.44
C GLN A 91 -11.53 -3.76 -5.00
N GLN A 92 -10.87 -4.93 -5.00
CA GLN A 92 -11.45 -6.17 -4.50
C GLN A 92 -11.80 -6.07 -3.01
N LEU A 93 -10.93 -5.48 -2.18
CA LEU A 93 -11.22 -5.21 -0.77
C LEU A 93 -12.53 -4.42 -0.61
N ARG A 94 -12.71 -3.36 -1.41
CA ARG A 94 -13.92 -2.53 -1.38
C ARG A 94 -15.17 -3.32 -1.77
N GLU A 95 -15.08 -4.15 -2.80
CA GLU A 95 -16.19 -5.00 -3.23
C GLU A 95 -16.58 -6.04 -2.18
N GLU A 96 -15.61 -6.63 -1.47
CA GLU A 96 -15.92 -7.56 -0.40
C GLU A 96 -16.63 -6.88 0.77
N PHE A 97 -16.27 -5.64 1.12
CA PHE A 97 -17.03 -4.88 2.12
C PHE A 97 -18.44 -4.55 1.65
N ARG A 98 -18.63 -4.20 0.36
CA ARG A 98 -19.96 -3.91 -0.21
C ARG A 98 -20.94 -5.08 -0.06
N LYS A 99 -20.46 -6.32 0.04
CA LYS A 99 -21.31 -7.51 0.25
C LYS A 99 -21.93 -7.58 1.65
N SER A 100 -21.30 -6.97 2.65
CA SER A 100 -21.76 -6.98 4.04
C SER A 100 -22.27 -5.63 4.54
N GLU A 101 -21.89 -4.53 3.89
CA GLU A 101 -22.32 -3.18 4.26
C GLU A 101 -23.67 -2.83 3.65
N THR A 102 -24.62 -2.39 4.48
CA THR A 102 -25.99 -2.04 4.06
C THR A 102 -26.21 -0.54 3.85
N GLY A 103 -25.26 0.30 4.25
CA GLY A 103 -25.33 1.76 4.11
C GLY A 103 -24.49 2.28 2.93
N GLY A 104 -23.43 3.03 3.25
CA GLY A 104 -22.44 3.49 2.30
C GLY A 104 -21.13 2.71 2.42
N ILE A 105 -20.32 2.76 1.37
CA ILE A 105 -18.98 2.18 1.34
C ILE A 105 -17.94 3.31 1.41
N TRP A 106 -16.78 3.03 2.00
CA TRP A 106 -15.68 3.99 2.07
C TRP A 106 -15.23 4.43 0.66
N SER A 107 -14.75 5.66 0.55
CA SER A 107 -14.28 6.27 -0.71
C SER A 107 -12.77 6.24 -0.84
N ASN A 108 -12.05 6.33 0.28
CA ASN A 108 -10.60 6.20 0.32
C ASN A 108 -10.12 5.54 1.61
N ILE A 109 -8.89 5.03 1.54
CA ILE A 109 -8.19 4.43 2.66
C ILE A 109 -6.80 5.04 2.80
N THR A 110 -6.34 5.10 4.05
CA THR A 110 -4.91 5.25 4.35
C THR A 110 -4.44 4.01 5.09
N ILE A 111 -3.45 3.30 4.54
CA ILE A 111 -2.80 2.18 5.18
C ILE A 111 -1.47 2.66 5.76
N THR A 112 -1.24 2.38 7.05
CA THR A 112 0.04 2.63 7.71
C THR A 112 0.64 1.32 8.17
N ILE A 113 1.92 1.10 7.83
CA ILE A 113 2.71 -0.01 8.35
C ILE A 113 3.90 0.55 9.11
N GLU A 114 3.93 0.34 10.42
CA GLU A 114 4.99 0.80 11.30
C GLU A 114 5.04 -0.10 12.54
N ASN A 115 6.25 -0.42 13.04
CA ASN A 115 6.44 -1.19 14.28
C ASN A 115 5.63 -2.51 14.32
N LEU A 116 5.67 -3.26 13.20
CA LEU A 116 4.92 -4.52 13.04
C LEU A 116 3.41 -4.36 13.24
N LYS A 117 2.85 -3.18 12.97
CA LYS A 117 1.41 -2.92 13.01
C LYS A 117 0.93 -2.52 11.63
N PHE A 118 -0.11 -3.19 11.17
CA PHE A 118 -0.87 -2.84 9.98
C PHE A 118 -2.13 -2.10 10.41
N LYS A 119 -2.24 -0.84 10.01
CA LYS A 119 -3.39 0.02 10.28
C LYS A 119 -4.08 0.40 8.99
N VAL A 120 -5.40 0.45 9.00
CA VAL A 120 -6.21 0.96 7.89
C VAL A 120 -7.20 1.98 8.44
N GLU A 121 -7.13 3.19 7.92
CA GLU A 121 -8.10 4.26 8.14
C GLU A 121 -9.02 4.31 6.92
N TYR A 122 -10.32 4.14 7.13
CA TYR A 122 -11.37 4.21 6.12
C TYR A 122 -12.09 5.55 6.22
N ASN A 123 -12.19 6.31 5.13
CA ASN A 123 -13.00 7.53 5.11
C ASN A 123 -14.11 7.44 4.06
N TYR A 124 -15.17 8.20 4.32
CA TYR A 124 -16.42 8.22 3.54
C TYR A 124 -16.66 9.59 2.91
N GLU A 125 -15.58 10.32 2.60
CA GLU A 125 -15.64 11.64 1.98
C GLU A 125 -16.21 11.55 0.55
N ASP A 126 -17.04 12.52 0.15
CA ASP A 126 -17.42 12.68 -1.25
C ASP A 126 -16.28 13.31 -2.04
N LEU A 127 -15.45 12.47 -2.65
CA LEU A 127 -14.26 12.90 -3.40
C LEU A 127 -14.59 13.60 -4.72
N LYS A 128 -15.82 13.47 -5.24
CA LYS A 128 -16.25 14.08 -6.52
C LYS A 128 -16.62 15.54 -6.32
N ASN A 129 -17.38 15.82 -5.26
CA ASN A 129 -17.86 17.17 -4.96
C ASN A 129 -17.01 17.87 -3.87
N HIS A 130 -15.79 17.36 -3.62
CA HIS A 130 -14.92 17.87 -2.58
C HIS A 130 -14.30 19.22 -2.97
N TYR A 131 -14.17 20.13 -2.00
CA TYR A 131 -13.52 21.43 -2.18
C TYR A 131 -12.06 21.30 -2.65
N PHE A 132 -11.35 20.29 -2.14
CA PHE A 132 -9.99 19.96 -2.58
C PHE A 132 -10.00 18.90 -3.68
N ASN A 133 -9.37 19.22 -4.80
CA ASN A 133 -9.19 18.28 -5.92
C ASN A 133 -8.14 17.20 -5.59
N SER A 134 -7.95 16.25 -6.51
CA SER A 134 -7.00 15.13 -6.32
C SER A 134 -5.58 15.54 -5.98
N TYR A 135 -5.03 16.49 -6.73
CA TYR A 135 -3.68 16.99 -6.49
C TYR A 135 -3.58 17.61 -5.10
N GLU A 136 -4.53 18.47 -4.74
CA GLU A 136 -4.55 19.15 -3.45
C GLU A 136 -4.72 18.18 -2.28
N ARG A 137 -5.58 17.17 -2.42
CA ARG A 137 -5.73 16.10 -1.43
C ARG A 137 -4.42 15.33 -1.23
N HIS A 138 -3.65 15.08 -2.28
CA HIS A 138 -2.33 14.46 -2.15
C HIS A 138 -1.36 15.36 -1.37
N ILE A 139 -1.35 16.68 -1.61
CA ILE A 139 -0.55 17.63 -0.80
C ILE A 139 -0.95 17.58 0.67
N ILE A 140 -2.25 17.66 0.95
CA ILE A 140 -2.80 17.60 2.32
C ILE A 140 -2.47 16.27 2.99
N TRP A 141 -2.56 15.16 2.24
CA TRP A 141 -2.25 13.83 2.74
C TRP A 141 -0.77 13.73 3.15
N ARG A 142 0.17 14.25 2.33
CA ARG A 142 1.60 14.27 2.69
C ARG A 142 1.86 15.12 3.94
N TYR A 143 1.14 16.23 4.11
CA TYR A 143 1.20 17.00 5.35
C TYR A 143 0.74 16.16 6.55
N LYS A 144 -0.41 15.50 6.46
CA LYS A 144 -1.00 14.70 7.56
C LYS A 144 -0.14 13.50 7.97
N TYR A 145 0.34 12.73 7.01
CA TYR A 145 0.94 11.41 7.27
C TYR A 145 2.47 11.38 7.15
N LEU A 146 3.06 12.27 6.36
CA LEU A 146 4.51 12.33 6.17
C LEU A 146 5.17 13.52 6.90
N GLY A 147 4.36 14.41 7.51
CA GLY A 147 4.85 15.60 8.21
C GLY A 147 5.47 16.64 7.27
N VAL A 148 5.08 16.65 5.98
CA VAL A 148 5.58 17.62 5.00
C VAL A 148 4.84 18.95 5.18
N GLY A 149 5.45 19.86 5.95
CA GLY A 149 4.86 21.15 6.33
C GLY A 149 4.92 22.25 5.26
N PRO A 150 4.21 23.38 5.49
CA PRO A 150 4.25 24.57 4.62
C PRO A 150 5.65 25.12 4.33
N GLU A 151 6.60 24.90 5.25
CA GLU A 151 8.00 25.35 5.10
C GLU A 151 8.86 24.41 4.25
N GLN A 152 8.33 23.24 3.85
CA GLN A 152 9.06 22.23 3.07
C GLN A 152 8.57 22.15 1.62
N VAL A 153 7.62 22.99 1.21
CA VAL A 153 6.96 22.93 -0.09
C VAL A 153 7.02 24.28 -0.82
N GLY A 154 6.86 24.26 -2.13
CA GLY A 154 6.82 25.48 -2.95
C GLY A 154 5.54 26.31 -2.70
N LYS A 155 5.55 27.56 -3.19
CA LYS A 155 4.47 28.55 -2.99
C LYS A 155 3.06 27.99 -3.27
N LYS A 156 2.87 27.30 -4.40
CA LYS A 156 1.58 26.71 -4.79
C LYS A 156 1.05 25.71 -3.75
N ASP A 157 1.91 24.80 -3.29
CA ASP A 157 1.55 23.78 -2.30
C ASP A 157 1.35 24.39 -0.92
N LYS A 158 2.13 25.43 -0.59
CA LYS A 158 1.96 26.22 0.64
C LYS A 158 0.57 26.86 0.69
N ASP A 159 0.10 27.44 -0.41
CA ASP A 159 -1.24 28.03 -0.50
C ASP A 159 -2.35 26.97 -0.34
N ILE A 160 -2.15 25.75 -0.84
CA ILE A 160 -3.06 24.61 -0.63
C ILE A 160 -3.11 24.24 0.85
N LEU A 161 -1.96 24.09 1.50
CA LEU A 161 -1.89 23.77 2.93
C LEU A 161 -2.51 24.87 3.79
N ASN A 162 -2.27 26.13 3.47
CA ASN A 162 -2.88 27.26 4.19
C ASN A 162 -4.41 27.24 4.08
N ARG A 163 -4.98 27.02 2.88
CA ARG A 163 -6.43 26.85 2.72
C ARG A 163 -6.95 25.67 3.53
N TYR A 164 -6.22 24.55 3.56
CA TYR A 164 -6.60 23.41 4.39
C TYR A 164 -6.57 23.74 5.89
N LEU A 165 -5.52 24.42 6.38
CA LEU A 165 -5.33 24.72 7.79
C LEU A 165 -6.32 25.77 8.32
N LEU A 166 -6.63 26.79 7.51
CA LEU A 166 -7.56 27.86 7.86
C LEU A 166 -9.02 27.54 7.55
N GLY A 167 -9.26 26.58 6.64
CA GLY A 167 -10.60 26.20 6.21
C GLY A 167 -11.39 25.42 7.28
N ALA A 168 -12.72 25.49 7.18
CA ALA A 168 -13.61 24.71 8.02
C ALA A 168 -13.34 23.20 7.82
N LYS A 169 -13.20 22.47 8.92
CA LYS A 169 -12.99 21.02 8.88
C LYS A 169 -14.35 20.32 8.78
N THR A 170 -14.59 19.65 7.67
CA THR A 170 -15.76 18.77 7.53
C THR A 170 -15.53 17.50 8.35
N LEU A 171 -16.48 17.16 9.20
CA LEU A 171 -16.52 15.87 9.89
C LEU A 171 -17.04 14.81 8.92
N SER A 172 -16.14 14.01 8.35
CA SER A 172 -16.52 12.80 7.61
C SER A 172 -16.50 11.58 8.54
N ARG A 173 -17.39 10.62 8.30
CA ARG A 173 -17.31 9.31 8.96
C ARG A 173 -15.92 8.70 8.69
N GLN A 174 -15.32 8.19 9.76
CA GLN A 174 -14.04 7.49 9.74
C GLN A 174 -14.15 6.20 10.54
N GLU A 175 -13.49 5.16 10.05
CA GLU A 175 -13.40 3.88 10.74
C GLU A 175 -11.99 3.34 10.65
N ASN A 176 -11.54 2.62 11.69
CA ASN A 176 -10.16 2.19 11.80
C ASN A 176 -10.09 0.69 12.03
N TYR A 177 -9.09 0.06 11.42
CA TYR A 177 -8.67 -1.30 11.66
C TYR A 177 -7.19 -1.31 12.06
N GLU A 178 -6.84 -2.12 13.06
CA GLU A 178 -5.44 -2.35 13.44
C GLU A 178 -5.23 -3.85 13.69
N ALA A 179 -4.13 -4.38 13.16
CA ALA A 179 -3.66 -5.73 13.45
C ALA A 179 -2.13 -5.76 13.55
N GLY A 180 -1.60 -6.68 14.35
CA GLY A 180 -0.18 -7.01 14.33
C GLY A 180 0.18 -7.71 13.03
N ILE A 181 1.38 -7.44 12.52
CA ILE A 181 1.98 -8.13 11.39
C ILE A 181 2.81 -9.28 11.93
N TYR A 182 2.29 -10.50 11.79
CA TYR A 182 3.08 -11.70 12.03
C TYR A 182 3.81 -12.05 10.74
N ILE A 183 5.08 -11.62 10.65
CA ILE A 183 5.98 -12.10 9.59
C ILE A 183 6.40 -13.52 9.99
N LYS A 184 5.59 -14.52 9.66
CA LYS A 184 6.04 -15.91 9.68
C LYS A 184 6.95 -16.09 8.46
N ASP A 185 8.24 -16.22 8.71
CA ASP A 185 9.30 -16.64 7.78
C ASP A 185 9.05 -16.25 6.31
N ILE A 186 9.07 -14.94 6.03
CA ILE A 186 9.36 -14.47 4.68
C ILE A 186 10.88 -14.45 4.61
N GLU A 187 11.47 -15.61 4.30
CA GLU A 187 12.87 -15.65 3.87
C GLU A 187 13.05 -14.58 2.79
N ASN A 188 14.12 -13.78 2.89
CA ASN A 188 14.54 -12.98 1.73
C ASN A 188 14.87 -14.00 0.65
N VAL A 189 13.97 -14.25 -0.30
CA VAL A 189 14.17 -15.26 -1.35
C VAL A 189 15.19 -14.76 -2.36
N VAL A 190 16.43 -14.54 -1.92
CA VAL A 190 17.58 -14.40 -2.81
C VAL A 190 17.98 -15.83 -3.21
N ALA A 191 17.35 -16.39 -4.25
CA ALA A 191 17.94 -17.46 -5.07
C ALA A 191 17.07 -17.80 -6.29
N TYR A 192 17.77 -17.97 -7.41
CA TYR A 192 17.29 -18.36 -8.73
C TYR A 192 16.77 -19.80 -8.79
N ASN A 193 15.96 -20.07 -9.81
CA ASN A 193 15.80 -21.33 -10.55
C ASN A 193 16.57 -22.54 -10.02
N THR A 194 15.85 -23.49 -9.42
CA THR A 194 15.97 -24.91 -9.81
C THR A 194 14.66 -25.65 -9.48
N THR A 195 14.23 -26.42 -10.46
CA THR A 195 13.11 -27.36 -10.45
C THR A 195 13.05 -28.29 -9.23
N LYS A 196 11.81 -28.57 -8.76
CA LYS A 196 11.37 -29.72 -7.95
C LYS A 196 12.04 -29.90 -6.57
N GLU A 197 11.28 -29.63 -5.50
CA GLU A 197 11.09 -30.47 -4.30
C GLU A 197 10.54 -29.61 -3.15
N TYR A 198 9.26 -29.80 -2.82
CA TYR A 198 8.68 -29.39 -1.55
C TYR A 198 8.22 -30.68 -0.85
N GLU A 199 9.18 -31.44 -0.34
CA GLU A 199 8.95 -32.44 0.71
C GLU A 199 10.09 -32.29 1.73
N GLU A 200 9.69 -32.16 3.00
CA GLU A 200 10.48 -32.36 4.23
C GLU A 200 11.71 -31.46 4.51
N ASN A 201 11.65 -30.65 5.57
CA ASN A 201 12.21 -31.03 6.88
C ASN A 201 12.26 -29.88 7.90
N GLU A 202 11.95 -30.24 9.14
CA GLU A 202 12.22 -29.49 10.36
C GLU A 202 13.72 -29.45 10.71
N LYS A 203 14.11 -28.41 11.47
CA LYS A 203 15.36 -28.25 12.27
C LYS A 203 16.67 -28.07 11.49
N LYS A 204 17.29 -26.89 11.65
CA LYS A 204 18.54 -26.71 12.42
C LYS A 204 19.05 -25.26 12.45
N GLU A 205 19.91 -25.07 13.43
CA GLU A 205 20.48 -23.89 14.06
C GLU A 205 21.76 -23.35 13.37
N TYR A 206 22.09 -22.09 13.68
CA TYR A 206 23.39 -21.39 13.66
C TYR A 206 24.06 -20.86 12.36
N ALA A 207 24.35 -19.55 12.45
CA ALA A 207 25.64 -18.86 12.23
C ALA A 207 26.04 -18.33 10.82
N THR A 208 26.13 -16.99 10.81
CA THR A 208 27.19 -16.11 10.25
C THR A 208 27.57 -16.11 8.77
N GLU A 209 27.68 -14.86 8.30
CA GLU A 209 28.65 -14.26 7.39
C GLU A 209 28.25 -13.88 5.96
N LYS A 210 28.90 -12.76 5.57
CA LYS A 210 28.73 -11.88 4.42
C LYS A 210 28.63 -12.64 3.10
N ASP A 211 27.75 -12.19 2.20
CA ASP A 211 28.23 -11.76 0.90
C ASP A 211 27.28 -10.80 0.15
N THR A 212 27.92 -9.84 -0.48
CA THR A 212 27.42 -8.93 -1.52
C THR A 212 26.94 -9.71 -2.76
N LYS A 213 25.70 -9.51 -3.23
CA LYS A 213 25.32 -9.51 -4.67
C LYS A 213 23.82 -9.24 -4.92
N ARG A 214 23.59 -8.25 -5.82
CA ARG A 214 22.42 -7.96 -6.67
C ARG A 214 21.04 -8.52 -6.24
N ASN A 215 20.21 -7.63 -5.71
CA ASN A 215 18.79 -7.87 -5.45
C ASN A 215 17.94 -7.45 -6.66
N GLN A 216 17.57 -8.40 -7.51
CA GLN A 216 16.50 -8.24 -8.50
C GLN A 216 15.54 -9.42 -8.35
N ILE A 217 14.30 -9.16 -7.96
CA ILE A 217 13.21 -10.13 -8.03
C ILE A 217 11.95 -9.36 -8.44
N LEU A 218 11.61 -9.43 -9.73
CA LEU A 218 10.25 -9.18 -10.19
C LEU A 218 9.51 -10.50 -10.09
N LEU A 219 8.31 -10.47 -9.53
CA LEU A 219 7.38 -11.59 -9.59
C LEU A 219 7.14 -11.93 -11.07
N SER A 220 7.26 -13.21 -11.42
CA SER A 220 6.89 -13.68 -12.76
C SER A 220 5.40 -13.39 -13.03
N GLU A 221 5.02 -13.20 -14.29
CA GLU A 221 3.60 -13.01 -14.65
C GLU A 221 2.72 -14.16 -14.11
N ASP A 222 3.27 -15.37 -14.02
CA ASP A 222 2.59 -16.54 -13.45
C ASP A 222 2.39 -16.44 -11.94
N GLU A 223 3.31 -15.83 -11.19
CA GLU A 223 3.14 -15.57 -9.76
C GLU A 223 2.10 -14.48 -9.51
N ILE A 224 2.10 -13.42 -10.34
CA ILE A 224 1.07 -12.39 -10.33
C ILE A 224 -0.31 -13.00 -10.64
N ARG A 225 -0.39 -13.88 -11.65
CA ARG A 225 -1.62 -14.61 -12.00
C ARG A 225 -2.06 -15.55 -10.89
N LYS A 226 -1.18 -16.39 -10.32
CA LYS A 226 -1.50 -17.31 -9.22
C LYS A 226 -1.96 -16.60 -7.95
N MET A 227 -1.40 -15.42 -7.63
CA MET A 227 -1.88 -14.59 -6.53
C MET A 227 -3.27 -13.97 -6.79
N ASN A 228 -3.64 -13.78 -8.05
CA ASN A 228 -4.97 -13.33 -8.45
C ASN A 228 -5.98 -14.48 -8.63
N GLU A 229 -5.53 -15.70 -8.94
CA GLU A 229 -6.38 -16.86 -9.26
C GLU A 229 -6.71 -17.77 -8.07
N LYS A 230 -6.00 -17.67 -6.93
CA LYS A 230 -6.18 -18.59 -5.78
C LYS A 230 -7.55 -18.55 -5.06
N LYS A 231 -8.60 -17.94 -5.64
CA LYS A 231 -9.99 -17.96 -5.11
C LYS A 231 -11.08 -18.10 -6.17
N GLY A 232 -10.87 -18.97 -7.17
CA GLY A 232 -11.91 -19.42 -8.10
C GLY A 232 -12.50 -20.81 -7.82
N ARG A 233 -12.10 -21.51 -6.73
CA ARG A 233 -12.62 -22.84 -6.40
C ARG A 233 -12.96 -22.99 -4.92
N LYS A 234 -14.21 -22.67 -4.59
CA LYS A 234 -15.22 -23.56 -4.00
C LYS A 234 -16.49 -22.76 -3.78
#